data_AF-A0A6P4XW19-F1
#
_entry.id   AF-A0A6P4XW19-F1
#
_cell.length_a   1.000
_cell.length_b   1.000
_cell.length_c   1.000
_cell.angle_alpha   90.00
_cell.angle_beta   90.00
_cell.angle_gamma   90.00
#
_symmetry.space_group_name_H-M   'P 1'
#
loop_
_entity.id
_entity.type
_entity.pdbx_description
1 polymer ?
#
loop_
_entity_poly.entity_id
_entity_poly.type
_entity_poly.pdbx_seq_one_letter_code
_entity_poly.pdbx_strand_id
1 'polypeptide(L)'
;MLVFLLATVAVVSAQTVYDSTYQFGNLAGPIPQVVVFDCGSNPDRAFKNWNFVFDRTDLELPGIFTIIDFDVDVTKQVVGPLFARIEAWRAIWLFGGIGTTIQVPCLPVDPVYGVGTCDYGDLCQILTDGKPFDALSNSTVCYPDATLMGIPEGQCGCEGMAPKHYGIKGWNKLIDLSGLESGILTFLASGDYELRATVKDTSGAEQACIGVRVPVHEYVDPDAGGGWLFGKKRRST
;
A
#
# COMPACT_ATOMS: atom_id res chain seq x y z
N MET A 1 2.69 -12.24 -0.50
CA MET A 1 2.19 -11.59 -1.74
C MET A 1 1.06 -10.60 -1.47
N LEU A 2 0.10 -10.90 -0.59
CA LEU A 2 -1.02 -10.02 -0.22
C LEU A 2 -0.62 -8.75 0.58
N VAL A 3 0.56 -8.74 1.21
CA VAL A 3 1.00 -7.67 2.15
C VAL A 3 2.19 -6.84 1.67
N PHE A 4 3.19 -7.39 0.97
CA PHE A 4 3.14 -7.36 -0.49
C PHE A 4 2.31 -6.22 -1.08
N LEU A 5 1.15 -6.68 -1.56
CA LEU A 5 0.01 -5.96 -2.08
C LEU A 5 -0.60 -4.92 -1.17
N LEU A 6 -0.69 -5.08 0.16
CA LEU A 6 -1.30 -4.07 1.03
C LEU A 6 -0.33 -2.94 1.40
N ALA A 7 0.96 -3.22 1.42
CA ALA A 7 2.03 -2.23 1.36
C ALA A 7 2.06 -1.61 -0.04
N THR A 8 1.85 -2.37 -1.13
CA THR A 8 1.64 -1.79 -2.46
C THR A 8 0.36 -0.94 -2.51
N VAL A 9 -0.76 -1.35 -1.90
CA VAL A 9 -2.04 -0.62 -1.86
C VAL A 9 -1.93 0.62 -0.95
N ALA A 10 -1.19 0.52 0.16
CA ALA A 10 -0.77 1.65 0.99
C ALA A 10 0.28 2.55 0.29
N VAL A 11 0.72 2.17 -0.90
CA VAL A 11 1.62 2.93 -1.75
C VAL A 11 0.84 3.54 -2.92
N VAL A 12 -0.46 3.29 -3.09
CA VAL A 12 -1.09 3.33 -4.42
C VAL A 12 -2.45 4.06 -4.41
N SER A 13 -2.39 5.35 -4.77
CA SER A 13 -3.45 6.29 -5.24
C SER A 13 -2.85 7.64 -5.62
N ALA A 14 -3.60 8.65 -6.08
CA ALA A 14 -3.02 9.98 -6.33
C ALA A 14 -3.92 11.17 -5.98
N GLN A 15 -3.21 12.22 -5.56
CA GLN A 15 -3.51 13.64 -5.65
C GLN A 15 -4.60 14.23 -4.76
N THR A 16 -4.11 14.88 -3.71
CA THR A 16 -4.39 16.30 -3.43
C THR A 16 -3.22 16.82 -2.59
N VAL A 17 -2.93 18.12 -2.66
CA VAL A 17 -1.90 18.77 -1.83
C VAL A 17 -2.31 18.62 -0.37
N TYR A 18 -1.88 17.55 0.27
CA TYR A 18 -2.15 17.27 1.66
C TYR A 18 -0.97 17.71 2.50
N ASP A 19 -1.30 18.50 3.51
CA ASP A 19 -0.36 19.07 4.46
C ASP A 19 0.25 17.95 5.34
N SER A 20 1.53 18.08 5.65
CA SER A 20 2.23 17.34 6.71
C SER A 20 1.48 17.32 8.07
N THR A 21 0.50 18.21 8.25
CA THR A 21 -0.40 18.28 9.40
C THR A 21 -1.65 17.39 9.32
N TYR A 22 -1.80 16.57 8.27
CA TYR A 22 -2.97 15.70 8.12
C TYR A 22 -3.17 14.78 9.34
N GLN A 23 -4.37 14.84 9.91
CA GLN A 23 -4.73 14.04 11.08
C GLN A 23 -5.45 12.77 10.64
N PHE A 24 -4.68 11.69 10.45
CA PHE A 24 -5.23 10.35 10.24
C PHE A 24 -6.21 9.96 11.36
N GLY A 25 -7.25 9.22 11.01
CA GLY A 25 -8.31 8.83 11.93
C GLY A 25 -9.32 9.95 12.23
N ASN A 26 -9.38 10.99 11.38
CA ASN A 26 -10.32 12.10 11.56
C ASN A 26 -10.94 12.54 10.22
N LEU A 27 -11.48 11.58 9.45
CA LEU A 27 -12.17 11.88 8.20
C LEU A 27 -13.39 12.78 8.44
N ALA A 28 -13.35 13.97 7.82
CA ALA A 28 -14.45 14.93 7.88
C ALA A 28 -15.65 14.58 6.98
N GLY A 29 -15.44 13.69 6.00
CA GLY A 29 -16.46 13.22 5.07
C GLY A 29 -16.01 11.99 4.28
N PRO A 30 -16.92 11.36 3.53
CA PRO A 30 -16.61 10.20 2.72
C PRO A 30 -15.49 10.44 1.72
N ILE A 31 -14.76 9.39 1.35
CA ILE A 31 -13.67 9.49 0.38
C ILE A 31 -14.24 9.32 -1.03
N PRO A 32 -14.15 10.33 -1.91
CA PRO A 32 -14.75 10.22 -3.25
C PRO A 32 -13.89 9.44 -4.24
N GLN A 33 -12.58 9.38 -4.01
CA GLN A 33 -11.62 8.70 -4.88
C GLN A 33 -10.36 8.31 -4.13
N VAL A 34 -9.62 7.35 -4.66
CA VAL A 34 -8.35 6.91 -4.10
C VAL A 34 -7.31 8.05 -4.20
N VAL A 35 -6.70 8.47 -3.07
CA VAL A 35 -5.66 9.52 -3.01
C VAL A 35 -4.40 9.04 -2.25
N VAL A 36 -3.21 9.10 -2.86
CA VAL A 36 -1.92 9.09 -2.16
C VAL A 36 -1.37 10.48 -2.09
N PHE A 37 -0.75 10.75 -0.97
CA PHE A 37 0.02 11.94 -0.71
C PHE A 37 1.23 11.59 0.16
N ASP A 38 2.24 12.45 0.08
CA ASP A 38 3.37 12.40 1.00
C ASP A 38 2.94 12.99 2.35
N CYS A 39 2.90 12.16 3.39
CA CYS A 39 2.52 12.58 4.75
C CYS A 39 3.71 12.98 5.63
N GLY A 40 4.91 13.08 5.06
CA GLY A 40 6.14 13.18 5.82
C GLY A 40 6.28 14.54 6.49
N SER A 41 6.57 14.52 7.77
CA SER A 41 6.85 15.75 8.54
C SER A 41 8.35 16.05 8.61
N ASN A 42 9.22 15.05 8.38
CA ASN A 42 10.66 15.25 8.36
C ASN A 42 11.13 15.82 6.99
N PRO A 43 11.64 17.07 6.91
CA PRO A 43 12.13 17.62 5.65
C PRO A 43 13.41 16.92 5.15
N ASP A 44 14.16 16.23 6.01
CA ASP A 44 15.40 15.56 5.66
C ASP A 44 15.21 14.08 5.32
N ARG A 45 13.97 13.62 5.15
CA ARG A 45 13.62 12.24 4.77
C ARG A 45 14.19 11.85 3.40
N ALA A 46 14.48 10.56 3.20
CA ALA A 46 15.09 10.06 1.98
C ALA A 46 14.13 10.03 0.78
N PHE A 47 12.87 9.69 1.01
CA PHE A 47 11.85 9.55 -0.04
C PHE A 47 10.79 10.65 0.08
N LYS A 48 10.48 11.29 -1.05
CA LYS A 48 9.52 12.39 -1.15
C LYS A 48 8.70 12.30 -2.43
N ASN A 49 7.64 13.10 -2.49
CA ASN A 49 6.87 13.39 -3.71
C ASN A 49 6.35 12.11 -4.40
N TRP A 50 5.81 11.20 -3.59
CA TRP A 50 5.15 9.99 -4.06
C TRP A 50 3.99 10.33 -5.00
N ASN A 51 4.01 9.77 -6.21
CA ASN A 51 2.98 9.93 -7.21
C ASN A 51 2.64 8.59 -7.85
N PHE A 52 1.36 8.31 -8.03
CA PHE A 52 0.88 7.07 -8.64
C PHE A 52 -0.26 7.40 -9.60
N VAL A 53 -0.46 6.61 -10.65
CA VAL A 53 -1.61 6.76 -11.54
C VAL A 53 -2.33 5.42 -11.65
N PHE A 54 -3.66 5.48 -11.69
CA PHE A 54 -4.57 4.34 -11.54
C PHE A 54 -5.44 4.19 -12.76
N ASP A 55 -5.83 2.96 -13.04
CA ASP A 55 -6.91 2.68 -13.99
C ASP A 55 -8.29 3.05 -13.44
N ARG A 56 -8.46 3.06 -12.12
CA ARG A 56 -9.72 3.36 -11.43
C ARG A 56 -9.57 4.24 -10.19
N THR A 57 -10.66 4.88 -9.79
CA THR A 57 -10.71 5.83 -8.67
C THR A 57 -11.22 5.20 -7.37
N ASP A 58 -11.47 3.90 -7.34
CA ASP A 58 -12.00 3.15 -6.20
C ASP A 58 -11.36 1.77 -6.10
N LEU A 59 -11.42 1.13 -4.93
CA LEU A 59 -10.99 -0.26 -4.77
C LEU A 59 -12.20 -1.17 -4.65
N GLU A 60 -12.37 -2.08 -5.60
CA GLU A 60 -13.47 -3.03 -5.60
C GLU A 60 -12.99 -4.40 -5.15
N LEU A 61 -13.65 -4.98 -4.14
CA LEU A 61 -13.29 -6.26 -3.55
C LEU A 61 -14.44 -7.28 -3.63
N PRO A 62 -14.14 -8.56 -3.91
CA PRO A 62 -12.89 -9.06 -4.49
C PRO A 62 -12.72 -8.55 -5.92
N GLY A 63 -11.50 -8.22 -6.33
CA GLY A 63 -11.28 -7.62 -7.65
C GLY A 63 -9.82 -7.42 -8.01
N ILE A 64 -9.63 -6.77 -9.15
CA ILE A 64 -8.33 -6.44 -9.72
C ILE A 64 -8.28 -4.92 -9.90
N PHE A 65 -7.11 -4.33 -9.69
CA PHE A 65 -6.85 -2.95 -10.07
C PHE A 65 -5.45 -2.82 -10.68
N THR A 66 -5.21 -1.74 -11.43
CA THR A 66 -3.97 -1.56 -12.19
C THR A 66 -3.27 -0.27 -11.82
N ILE A 67 -1.97 -0.38 -11.55
CA ILE A 67 -1.07 0.78 -11.40
C ILE A 67 -0.52 1.12 -12.79
N ILE A 68 -0.91 2.28 -13.32
CA ILE A 68 -0.48 2.76 -14.63
C ILE A 68 0.91 3.36 -14.53
N ASP A 69 1.11 4.31 -13.61
CA ASP A 69 2.38 4.99 -13.39
C ASP A 69 2.76 5.01 -11.91
N PHE A 70 4.06 5.10 -11.66
CA PHE A 70 4.64 5.32 -10.34
C PHE A 70 5.82 6.27 -10.45
N ASP A 71 5.90 7.25 -9.57
CA ASP A 71 7.06 8.13 -9.42
C ASP A 71 7.37 8.41 -7.92
N VAL A 72 8.65 8.57 -7.60
CA VAL A 72 9.15 8.97 -6.27
C VAL A 72 10.48 9.71 -6.40
N ASP A 73 10.70 10.71 -5.55
CA ASP A 73 11.98 11.38 -5.41
C ASP A 73 12.79 10.79 -4.26
N VAL A 74 13.99 10.31 -4.57
CA VAL A 74 14.99 9.96 -3.56
C VAL A 74 15.97 11.12 -3.44
N THR A 75 15.97 11.81 -2.30
CA THR A 75 16.75 13.05 -2.12
C THR A 75 18.12 12.85 -1.48
N LYS A 76 18.34 11.71 -0.83
CA LYS A 76 19.63 11.32 -0.25
C LYS A 76 19.82 9.82 -0.38
N GLN A 77 21.06 9.36 -0.27
CA GLN A 77 21.36 7.94 -0.33
C GLN A 77 20.64 7.20 0.80
N VAL A 78 19.99 6.10 0.43
CA VAL A 78 19.29 5.25 1.38
C VAL A 78 20.31 4.34 2.07
N VAL A 79 20.28 4.37 3.40
CA VAL A 79 21.15 3.56 4.26
C VAL A 79 20.25 2.74 5.18
N GLY A 80 20.43 1.42 5.14
CA GLY A 80 19.69 0.48 5.97
C GLY A 80 20.25 0.38 7.39
N PRO A 81 19.54 -0.32 8.29
CA PRO A 81 18.22 -0.92 8.10
C PRO A 81 17.10 0.12 8.16
N LEU A 82 15.96 -0.19 7.52
CA LEU A 82 14.77 0.67 7.47
C LEU A 82 13.55 -0.04 8.01
N PHE A 83 12.97 0.49 9.07
CA PHE A 83 11.81 -0.09 9.74
C PHE A 83 10.52 0.50 9.21
N ALA A 84 9.65 -0.35 8.66
CA ALA A 84 8.33 0.06 8.21
C ALA A 84 7.25 -0.22 9.24
N ARG A 85 6.31 0.71 9.31
CA ARG A 85 5.05 0.59 10.04
C ARG A 85 3.92 1.05 9.14
N ILE A 86 2.86 0.25 9.07
CA ILE A 86 1.60 0.67 8.46
C ILE A 86 0.61 0.89 9.60
N GLU A 87 -0.13 1.98 9.53
CA GLU A 87 -1.25 2.27 10.40
C GLU A 87 -2.49 2.37 9.52
N ALA A 88 -3.58 1.73 9.94
CA ALA A 88 -4.78 1.62 9.13
C ALA A 88 -6.00 2.05 9.95
N TRP A 89 -6.84 2.88 9.35
CA TRP A 89 -8.10 3.33 9.92
C TRP A 89 -9.24 3.05 8.94
N ARG A 90 -10.40 2.72 9.51
CA ARG A 90 -11.64 2.55 8.77
C ARG A 90 -12.66 3.55 9.28
N ALA A 91 -13.27 4.31 8.38
CA ALA A 91 -14.36 5.20 8.71
C ALA A 91 -15.67 4.41 8.93
N ILE A 92 -16.42 4.79 9.94
CA ILE A 92 -17.76 4.34 10.24
C ILE A 92 -18.65 5.58 10.19
N TRP A 93 -19.50 5.63 9.18
CA TRP A 93 -20.47 6.70 9.02
C TRP A 93 -21.74 6.34 9.78
N LEU A 94 -22.00 7.02 10.90
CA LEU A 94 -23.23 6.85 11.68
C LEU A 94 -24.36 7.70 11.07
N PHE A 95 -25.61 7.28 11.31
CA PHE A 95 -26.81 7.98 10.84
C PHE A 95 -26.77 9.46 11.23
N GLY A 96 -26.58 10.35 10.25
CA GLY A 96 -26.40 11.79 10.45
C GLY A 96 -25.09 12.37 9.91
N GLY A 97 -24.22 11.55 9.29
CA GLY A 97 -23.00 12.03 8.63
C GLY A 97 -21.82 12.30 9.56
N ILE A 98 -21.96 12.01 10.86
CA ILE A 98 -20.84 12.04 11.80
C ILE A 98 -20.02 10.76 11.58
N GLY A 99 -18.83 10.92 11.01
CA GLY A 99 -17.86 9.86 10.86
C GLY A 99 -17.10 9.64 12.16
N THR A 100 -17.02 8.39 12.61
CA THR A 100 -16.00 7.96 13.57
C THR A 100 -15.02 7.06 12.83
N THR A 101 -13.74 7.08 13.20
CA THR A 101 -12.79 6.11 12.63
C THR A 101 -12.40 5.10 13.69
N ILE A 102 -12.28 3.85 13.29
CA ILE A 102 -11.68 2.79 14.10
C ILE A 102 -10.30 2.48 13.54
N GLN A 103 -9.31 2.33 14.43
CA GLN A 103 -8.02 1.81 14.03
C GLN A 103 -8.14 0.30 13.82
N VAL A 104 -7.71 -0.18 12.66
CA VAL A 104 -7.71 -1.60 12.34
C VAL A 104 -6.50 -2.23 13.04
N PRO A 105 -6.70 -3.21 13.94
CA PRO A 105 -5.60 -3.87 14.64
C PRO A 105 -4.73 -4.67 13.67
N CYS A 106 -3.51 -5.03 14.07
CA CYS A 106 -2.71 -5.98 13.28
C CYS A 106 -3.35 -7.36 13.30
N LEU A 107 -3.82 -7.83 12.15
CA LEU A 107 -4.34 -9.17 11.96
C LEU A 107 -3.27 -10.01 11.25
N PRO A 108 -2.68 -11.02 11.90
CA PRO A 108 -1.69 -11.87 11.25
C PRO A 108 -2.38 -12.71 10.16
N VAL A 109 -1.91 -12.58 8.93
CA VAL A 109 -2.36 -13.38 7.79
C VAL A 109 -1.34 -14.48 7.46
N ASP A 110 -0.08 -14.23 7.79
CA ASP A 110 1.05 -15.14 7.62
C ASP A 110 2.07 -14.86 8.75
N PRO A 111 2.91 -15.82 9.17
CA PRO A 111 3.97 -15.59 10.16
C PRO A 111 4.88 -14.37 9.88
N VAL A 112 5.00 -13.92 8.63
CA VAL A 112 5.81 -12.74 8.26
C VAL A 112 4.95 -11.50 8.00
N TYR A 113 3.62 -11.64 7.86
CA TYR A 113 2.77 -10.60 7.31
C TYR A 113 1.46 -10.41 8.09
N GLY A 114 1.13 -9.16 8.39
CA GLY A 114 -0.14 -8.75 8.96
C GLY A 114 -0.94 -7.81 8.06
N VAL A 115 -2.21 -7.61 8.38
CA VAL A 115 -3.11 -6.63 7.75
C VAL A 115 -3.64 -5.70 8.83
N GLY A 116 -3.70 -4.40 8.52
CA GLY A 116 -4.09 -3.36 9.48
C GLY A 116 -2.88 -2.61 10.01
N THR A 117 -2.91 -2.24 11.30
CA THR A 117 -1.85 -1.49 11.95
C THR A 117 -0.72 -2.42 12.40
N CYS A 118 0.30 -2.63 11.56
CA CYS A 118 1.38 -3.59 11.77
C CYS A 118 2.77 -2.98 11.59
N ASP A 119 3.76 -3.51 12.33
CA ASP A 119 5.18 -3.24 12.12
C ASP A 119 5.78 -4.37 11.27
N TYR A 120 6.54 -4.01 10.23
CA TYR A 120 7.05 -4.95 9.22
C TYR A 120 8.55 -5.25 9.36
N GLY A 121 9.19 -4.77 10.43
CA GLY A 121 10.63 -4.97 10.62
C GLY A 121 11.47 -4.28 9.55
N ASP A 122 12.65 -4.84 9.26
CA ASP A 122 13.61 -4.25 8.33
C ASP A 122 13.21 -4.51 6.86
N LEU A 123 12.70 -3.46 6.21
CA LEU A 123 12.40 -3.45 4.78
C LEU A 123 13.61 -3.78 3.92
N CYS A 124 14.81 -3.36 4.35
CA CYS A 124 16.01 -3.58 3.56
C CYS A 124 16.35 -5.06 3.48
N GLN A 125 16.17 -5.77 4.59
CA GLN A 125 16.26 -7.22 4.64
C GLN A 125 15.16 -7.88 3.81
N ILE A 126 13.89 -7.47 3.96
CA ILE A 126 12.77 -8.04 3.18
C ILE A 126 13.02 -7.91 1.67
N LEU A 127 13.48 -6.75 1.21
CA LEU A 127 13.79 -6.52 -0.21
C LEU A 127 14.94 -7.39 -0.69
N THR A 128 15.93 -7.63 0.17
CA THR A 128 17.11 -8.45 -0.14
C THR A 128 16.76 -9.94 -0.19
N ASP A 129 15.99 -10.42 0.79
CA ASP A 129 15.57 -11.81 0.92
C ASP A 129 14.57 -12.20 -0.18
N GLY A 130 13.77 -11.25 -0.67
CA GLY A 130 12.82 -11.47 -1.76
C GLY A 130 13.43 -11.45 -3.17
N LYS A 131 14.73 -11.17 -3.33
CA LYS A 131 15.34 -10.99 -4.66
C LYS A 131 15.17 -12.26 -5.50
N PRO A 132 14.77 -12.14 -6.78
CA PRO A 132 14.71 -13.28 -7.68
C PRO A 132 16.09 -13.90 -7.86
N PHE A 133 16.12 -15.23 -7.95
CA PHE A 133 17.34 -15.99 -8.23
C PHE A 133 17.42 -16.31 -9.72
N ASP A 134 18.53 -15.92 -10.36
CA ASP A 134 18.84 -16.33 -11.73
C ASP A 134 19.73 -17.58 -11.71
N ALA A 135 19.18 -18.68 -12.22
CA ALA A 135 19.87 -19.96 -12.30
C ALA A 135 21.02 -19.96 -13.32
N LEU A 136 21.01 -19.06 -14.31
CA LEU A 136 22.05 -18.98 -15.34
C LEU A 136 23.31 -18.28 -14.84
N SER A 137 23.16 -17.19 -14.08
CA SER A 137 24.29 -16.47 -13.46
C SER A 137 24.67 -17.01 -12.08
N ASN A 138 23.86 -17.92 -11.51
CA ASN A 138 23.99 -18.44 -10.15
C ASN A 138 24.07 -17.31 -9.10
N SER A 139 23.28 -16.24 -9.31
CA SER A 139 23.26 -15.05 -8.46
C SER A 139 21.84 -14.52 -8.27
N THR A 140 21.61 -13.78 -7.20
CA THR A 140 20.40 -12.96 -7.08
C THR A 140 20.47 -11.80 -8.06
N VAL A 141 19.37 -11.56 -8.76
CA VAL A 141 19.24 -10.44 -9.69
C VAL A 141 18.23 -9.45 -9.16
N CYS A 142 18.20 -8.27 -9.75
CA CYS A 142 17.20 -7.27 -9.41
C CYS A 142 15.80 -7.72 -9.76
N TYR A 143 14.82 -7.16 -9.06
CA TYR A 143 13.45 -7.21 -9.54
C TYR A 143 13.39 -6.55 -10.92
N PRO A 144 12.67 -7.15 -11.89
CA PRO A 144 12.50 -6.55 -13.22
C PRO A 144 11.99 -5.10 -13.12
N ASP A 145 11.06 -4.85 -12.20
CA ASP A 145 10.51 -3.53 -11.94
C ASP A 145 11.60 -2.52 -11.48
N ALA A 146 12.58 -2.96 -10.67
CA ALA A 146 13.70 -2.10 -10.25
C ALA A 146 14.59 -1.71 -11.44
N THR A 147 14.83 -2.65 -12.36
CA THR A 147 15.60 -2.34 -13.59
C THR A 147 14.85 -1.38 -14.52
N LEU A 148 13.52 -1.48 -14.59
CA LEU A 148 12.67 -0.55 -15.34
C LEU A 148 12.70 0.87 -14.75
N MET A 149 12.87 1.00 -13.42
CA MET A 149 13.11 2.29 -12.75
C MET A 149 14.52 2.86 -13.00
N GLY A 150 15.38 2.11 -13.69
CA GLY A 150 16.78 2.48 -13.93
C GLY A 150 17.67 2.31 -12.71
N ILE A 151 17.31 1.41 -11.77
CA ILE A 151 18.17 1.03 -10.65
C ILE A 151 19.25 0.07 -11.19
N PRO A 152 20.55 0.39 -11.06
CA PRO A 152 21.63 -0.50 -11.49
C PRO A 152 21.63 -1.83 -10.74
N GLU A 153 22.16 -2.89 -11.37
CA GLU A 153 22.10 -4.24 -10.77
C GLU A 153 22.78 -4.34 -9.39
N GLY A 154 23.85 -3.58 -9.19
CA GLY A 154 24.56 -3.49 -7.91
C GLY A 154 23.85 -2.64 -6.84
N GLN A 155 22.73 -1.99 -7.15
CA GLN A 155 22.01 -1.06 -6.27
C GLN A 155 20.56 -1.49 -6.01
N CYS A 156 20.17 -2.71 -6.37
CA CYS A 156 18.83 -3.23 -6.11
C CYS A 156 18.63 -3.73 -4.67
N GLY A 157 19.61 -3.49 -3.80
CA GLY A 157 19.37 -3.49 -2.36
C GLY A 157 18.77 -2.15 -1.93
N CYS A 158 18.22 -2.15 -0.73
CA CYS A 158 17.82 -0.92 -0.04
C CYS A 158 19.02 0.02 0.16
N GLU A 159 20.19 -0.57 0.42
CA GLU A 159 21.45 0.13 0.53
C GLU A 159 21.99 0.45 -0.86
N GLY A 160 22.15 1.74 -1.15
CA GLY A 160 22.81 2.19 -2.38
C GLY A 160 21.90 2.77 -3.46
N MET A 161 20.58 2.93 -3.20
CA MET A 161 19.75 3.77 -4.06
C MET A 161 20.30 5.20 -4.06
N ALA A 162 20.77 5.64 -5.23
CA ALA A 162 21.33 6.98 -5.41
C ALA A 162 20.22 8.05 -5.39
N PRO A 163 20.53 9.29 -4.96
CA PRO A 163 19.58 10.39 -5.06
C PRO A 163 19.19 10.66 -6.51
N LYS A 164 17.91 10.43 -6.83
CA LYS A 164 17.33 10.61 -8.17
C LYS A 164 15.82 10.55 -8.09
N HIS A 165 15.16 11.07 -9.11
CA HIS A 165 13.79 10.71 -9.44
C HIS A 165 13.72 9.28 -10.01
N TYR A 166 12.96 8.41 -9.38
CA TYR A 166 12.66 7.07 -9.85
C TYR A 166 11.20 7.00 -10.27
N GLY A 167 10.93 6.37 -11.40
CA GLY A 167 9.57 6.15 -11.84
C GLY A 167 9.47 5.19 -13.00
N ILE A 168 8.29 4.59 -13.16
CA ILE A 168 7.91 3.76 -14.29
C ILE A 168 6.64 4.35 -14.89
N LYS A 169 6.69 4.71 -16.17
CA LYS A 169 5.52 5.15 -16.95
C LYS A 169 4.94 3.99 -17.73
N GLY A 170 3.62 3.85 -17.76
CA GLY A 170 2.92 2.77 -18.45
C GLY A 170 3.27 1.39 -17.90
N TRP A 171 3.56 1.29 -16.60
CA TRP A 171 3.92 0.04 -15.92
C TRP A 171 2.80 -1.00 -16.03
N ASN A 172 1.53 -0.56 -15.96
CA ASN A 172 0.34 -1.39 -16.03
C ASN A 172 0.42 -2.62 -15.11
N LYS A 173 0.89 -2.41 -13.87
CA LYS A 173 1.03 -3.48 -12.89
C LYS A 173 -0.33 -3.89 -12.38
N LEU A 174 -0.72 -5.10 -12.74
CA LEU A 174 -1.95 -5.71 -12.26
C LEU A 174 -1.77 -6.15 -10.80
N ILE A 175 -2.68 -5.69 -9.96
CA ILE A 175 -2.77 -6.08 -8.56
C ILE A 175 -4.04 -6.92 -8.37
N ASP A 176 -3.84 -8.21 -8.11
CA ASP A 176 -4.93 -9.18 -8.00
C ASP A 176 -5.30 -9.42 -6.54
N LEU A 177 -6.52 -8.98 -6.16
CA LEU A 177 -7.14 -9.19 -4.86
C LEU A 177 -8.33 -10.15 -4.95
N SER A 178 -8.52 -10.85 -6.07
CA SER A 178 -9.63 -11.77 -6.25
C SER A 178 -9.58 -12.98 -5.30
N GLY A 179 -8.38 -13.33 -4.84
CA GLY A 179 -8.11 -14.46 -3.95
C GLY A 179 -8.23 -14.17 -2.46
N LEU A 180 -8.69 -12.98 -2.05
CA LEU A 180 -8.87 -12.65 -0.63
C LEU A 180 -9.86 -13.60 0.06
N GLU A 181 -9.44 -14.23 1.17
CA GLU A 181 -10.30 -15.10 1.95
C GLU A 181 -11.43 -14.33 2.66
N SER A 182 -12.60 -14.96 2.79
CA SER A 182 -13.82 -14.37 3.36
C SER A 182 -13.65 -13.79 4.78
N GLY A 183 -12.69 -14.28 5.57
CA GLY A 183 -12.42 -13.78 6.92
C GLY A 183 -11.67 -12.44 6.96
N ILE A 184 -10.78 -12.19 5.99
CA ILE A 184 -10.09 -10.90 5.82
C ILE A 184 -11.05 -9.89 5.15
N LEU A 185 -11.90 -10.37 4.23
CA LEU A 185 -12.94 -9.59 3.57
C LEU A 185 -13.94 -8.95 4.55
N THR A 186 -14.22 -9.56 5.70
CA THR A 186 -15.08 -8.94 6.73
C THR A 186 -14.49 -7.68 7.36
N PHE A 187 -13.16 -7.54 7.39
CA PHE A 187 -12.48 -6.35 7.94
C PHE A 187 -12.13 -5.31 6.87
N LEU A 188 -11.91 -5.77 5.63
CA LEU A 188 -11.83 -4.93 4.43
C LEU A 188 -13.22 -4.68 3.80
N ALA A 189 -14.29 -4.90 4.57
CA ALA A 189 -15.65 -4.70 4.12
C ALA A 189 -15.85 -3.26 3.63
N SER A 190 -16.72 -3.09 2.63
CA SER A 190 -16.99 -1.80 1.98
C SER A 190 -17.00 -0.62 2.95
N GLY A 191 -16.28 0.44 2.60
CA GLY A 191 -16.12 1.62 3.44
C GLY A 191 -14.89 2.43 3.06
N ASP A 192 -14.72 3.54 3.76
CA ASP A 192 -13.59 4.44 3.57
C ASP A 192 -12.43 4.04 4.48
N TYR A 193 -11.24 3.93 3.89
CA TYR A 193 -10.03 3.57 4.62
C TYR A 193 -8.97 4.67 4.49
N GLU A 194 -8.23 4.85 5.58
CA GLU A 194 -7.01 5.64 5.60
C GLU A 194 -5.85 4.73 5.98
N LEU A 195 -4.76 4.80 5.23
CA LEU A 195 -3.54 4.07 5.52
C LEU A 195 -2.40 5.08 5.64
N ARG A 196 -1.53 4.89 6.62
CA ARG A 196 -0.28 5.62 6.75
C ARG A 196 0.85 4.62 6.80
N ALA A 197 1.69 4.61 5.78
CA ALA A 197 2.94 3.88 5.79
C ALA A 197 4.06 4.84 6.21
N THR A 198 4.77 4.53 7.29
CA THR A 198 5.93 5.31 7.75
C THR A 198 7.16 4.40 7.76
N VAL A 199 8.28 4.91 7.24
CA VAL A 199 9.56 4.22 7.24
C VAL A 199 10.55 5.03 8.07
N LYS A 200 11.24 4.39 9.01
CA LYS A 200 12.22 5.02 9.91
C LYS A 200 13.56 4.30 9.85
N ASP A 201 14.65 5.03 10.08
CA ASP A 201 15.96 4.41 10.28
C ASP A 201 16.17 3.95 11.73
N THR A 202 17.36 3.41 12.03
CA THR A 202 17.76 2.97 13.38
C THR A 202 17.76 4.06 14.43
N SER A 203 17.91 5.33 14.03
CA SER A 203 17.84 6.48 14.93
C SER A 203 16.39 6.89 15.25
N GLY A 204 15.41 6.28 14.58
CA GLY A 204 14.01 6.63 14.66
C GLY A 204 13.63 7.81 13.75
N ALA A 205 14.55 8.30 12.92
CA ALA A 205 14.29 9.39 12.00
C ALA A 205 13.48 8.90 10.80
N GLU A 206 12.39 9.59 10.50
CA GLU A 206 11.51 9.30 9.35
C GLU A 206 12.29 9.45 8.04
N GLN A 207 12.32 8.38 7.24
CA GLN A 207 12.92 8.32 5.91
C GLN A 207 11.87 8.34 4.80
N ALA A 208 10.63 7.94 5.07
CA ALA A 208 9.50 8.06 4.16
C ALA A 208 8.18 8.12 4.95
N CYS A 209 7.18 8.79 4.39
CA CYS A 209 5.79 8.71 4.84
C CYS A 209 4.87 8.76 3.62
N ILE A 210 3.97 7.80 3.52
CA ILE A 210 2.96 7.73 2.46
C ILE A 210 1.59 7.64 3.14
N GLY A 211 0.72 8.59 2.81
CA GLY A 211 -0.68 8.60 3.23
C GLY A 211 -1.56 8.13 2.08
N VAL A 212 -2.52 7.26 2.36
CA VAL A 212 -3.48 6.74 1.40
C VAL A 212 -4.87 6.92 1.95
N ARG A 213 -5.78 7.38 1.09
CA ARG A 213 -7.21 7.42 1.34
C ARG A 213 -7.88 6.64 0.23
N VAL A 214 -8.63 5.59 0.57
CA VAL A 214 -9.24 4.70 -0.43
C VAL A 214 -10.70 4.41 -0.07
N PRO A 215 -11.65 4.70 -0.98
CA PRO A 215 -12.99 4.14 -0.89
C PRO A 215 -12.94 2.69 -1.38
N VAL A 216 -13.42 1.77 -0.54
CA VAL A 216 -13.54 0.35 -0.85
C VAL A 216 -15.00 0.01 -1.09
N HIS A 217 -15.30 -0.57 -2.24
CA HIS A 217 -16.63 -1.04 -2.61
C HIS A 217 -16.66 -2.56 -2.74
N GLU A 218 -17.82 -3.13 -2.44
CA GLU A 218 -18.07 -4.54 -2.71
C GLU A 218 -18.38 -4.73 -4.19
N TYR A 219 -17.78 -5.74 -4.84
CA TYR A 219 -18.24 -6.18 -6.14
C TYR A 219 -19.65 -6.76 -6.01
N VAL A 220 -20.62 -6.10 -6.62
CA VAL A 220 -21.99 -6.61 -6.72
C VAL A 220 -22.10 -7.36 -8.03
N ASP A 221 -22.21 -8.69 -7.95
CA ASP A 221 -22.49 -9.53 -9.13
C ASP A 221 -23.83 -9.09 -9.75
N PRO A 222 -23.83 -8.55 -10.98
CA PRO A 222 -25.04 -8.03 -11.62
C PRO A 222 -26.09 -9.12 -11.89
N ASP A 223 -25.69 -10.39 -11.91
CA ASP A 223 -26.59 -11.54 -12.08
C ASP A 223 -27.07 -12.13 -10.74
N ALA A 224 -26.49 -11.70 -9.61
CA ALA A 224 -26.94 -12.07 -8.27
C ALA A 224 -27.96 -11.03 -7.77
N GLY A 225 -29.24 -11.42 -7.75
CA GLY A 225 -30.36 -10.57 -7.30
C GLY A 225 -30.40 -10.21 -5.81
N GLY A 226 -29.29 -9.75 -5.23
CA GLY A 226 -29.23 -9.25 -3.84
C GLY A 226 -27.79 -9.17 -3.32
N GLY A 227 -27.43 -7.98 -2.80
CA GLY A 227 -26.17 -7.74 -2.10
C GLY A 227 -26.02 -8.60 -0.84
N TRP A 228 -24.78 -8.82 -0.39
CA TRP A 228 -24.49 -9.68 0.75
C TRP A 228 -25.05 -9.11 2.04
N LEU A 229 -26.09 -9.75 2.55
CA LEU A 229 -26.24 -9.97 3.99
C LEU A 229 -26.11 -11.48 4.22
N PHE A 230 -24.89 -11.92 4.53
CA PHE A 230 -24.55 -13.22 5.11
C PHE A 230 -25.44 -14.40 4.70
N GLY A 231 -25.16 -15.06 3.57
CA GLY A 231 -25.87 -16.30 3.28
C GLY A 231 -25.73 -16.88 1.88
N LYS A 232 -24.63 -17.55 1.59
CA LYS A 232 -24.71 -18.79 0.80
C LYS A 232 -23.98 -19.90 1.53
N LYS A 233 -24.77 -20.74 2.21
CA LYS A 233 -24.42 -22.13 2.51
C LYS A 233 -23.89 -22.72 1.20
N ARG A 234 -22.60 -23.07 1.12
CA ARG A 234 -22.11 -23.96 0.05
C ARG A 234 -22.95 -25.23 0.13
N ARG A 235 -23.93 -25.38 -0.77
CA ARG A 235 -24.41 -26.72 -1.12
C ARG A 235 -23.31 -27.31 -1.98
N SER A 236 -22.47 -28.15 -1.39
CA SER A 236 -21.70 -29.10 -2.18
C SER A 236 -22.71 -29.95 -2.94
N THR A 237 -22.60 -29.96 -4.27
CA THR A 237 -23.03 -31.10 -5.08
C THR A 237 -22.23 -32.33 -4.71
#